data_AF-F4L6A5-F1
#
_entry.id   AF-F4L6A5-F1
#
_cell.length_a   1.000
_cell.length_b   1.000
_cell.length_c   1.000
_cell.angle_alpha   90.00
_cell.angle_beta   90.00
_cell.angle_gamma   90.00
#
_symmetry.space_group_name_H-M   'P 1'
#
loop_
_entity.id
_entity.type
_entity.pdbx_description
1 polymer ?
#
loop_
_entity_poly.entity_id
_entity_poly.type
_entity_poly.pdbx_seq_one_letter_code
_entity_poly.pdbx_strand_id
1 'polypeptide(L)'
;MNRISLPLGLLFALLCSIVFGQKSDALKWVLGTWKMNTGNGLIVENWKILNDSTLYGKSVFVRNGTDTVPQESLELAYRKGIWSYISTVQGQNNNQHVAFKVVFQRGSEFICENPAHDFPQRIAYQRISATQMLASIEGLRKGRFSKQNFNYSQEEIPGGANVAIQQAIKNLPLSPKPAHKVLVLGSMHFDQSSNASDWKAKKEIDMLSPQKQQEMETLVQTLEKFKPTKICIEWPPNQDSLFNKRYNDYREGKWALKVGEYYQIGFRLAKVMGHSKVYCIDNKPKQPESLLEIEDWDKYVANAGGGAELERYERLNEQFNQYIDSLKYQLSLKDYLLFINSDAVKKEYKRLWFTGLVHVGNQRTYAGADLTGNWYQRNTRIFSNVKKLCSESEERILIIYGNSHAFILEEAFRSAQEFEVVPLSSLLK
;
A
#
# COMPACT_ATOMS: atom_id res chain seq x y z
N MET A 1 -41.68 -7.83 -55.87
CA MET A 1 -40.64 -6.96 -56.49
C MET A 1 -39.41 -6.97 -55.61
N ASN A 2 -38.31 -7.44 -56.23
CA ASN A 2 -36.88 -7.38 -55.91
C ASN A 2 -36.38 -7.13 -54.47
N ARG A 3 -35.64 -8.15 -54.00
CA ARG A 3 -34.61 -8.09 -52.95
C ARG A 3 -33.49 -7.14 -53.35
N ILE A 4 -32.99 -6.33 -52.40
CA ILE A 4 -31.67 -5.71 -52.47
C ILE A 4 -30.91 -6.07 -51.20
N SER A 5 -29.97 -6.99 -51.35
CA SER A 5 -28.95 -7.37 -50.38
C SER A 5 -27.75 -6.44 -50.53
N LEU A 6 -27.40 -5.70 -49.47
CA LEU A 6 -26.13 -4.97 -49.35
C LEU A 6 -25.07 -5.87 -48.71
N PRO A 7 -23.85 -6.00 -49.27
CA PRO A 7 -22.83 -6.85 -48.71
C PRO A 7 -22.13 -6.16 -47.53
N LEU A 8 -21.88 -6.97 -46.51
CA LEU A 8 -21.09 -6.68 -45.32
C LEU A 8 -19.61 -6.51 -45.73
N GLY A 9 -19.14 -5.27 -45.81
CA GLY A 9 -17.72 -4.97 -45.98
C GLY A 9 -16.97 -5.18 -44.66
N LEU A 10 -16.22 -6.29 -44.55
CA LEU A 10 -15.25 -6.50 -43.47
C LEU A 10 -14.12 -5.47 -43.62
N LEU A 11 -14.08 -4.48 -42.73
CA LEU A 11 -12.95 -3.59 -42.54
C LEU A 11 -11.91 -4.32 -41.67
N PHE A 12 -10.89 -4.92 -42.29
CA PHE A 12 -9.75 -5.48 -41.57
C PHE A 12 -8.86 -4.33 -41.10
N ALA A 13 -9.11 -3.83 -39.89
CA ALA A 13 -8.21 -2.88 -39.24
C ALA A 13 -6.92 -3.62 -38.86
N LEU A 14 -5.86 -3.41 -39.65
CA LEU A 14 -4.49 -3.74 -39.26
C LEU A 14 -4.15 -2.92 -38.00
N LEU A 15 -4.35 -3.53 -36.83
CA LEU A 15 -3.78 -3.09 -35.57
C LEU A 15 -2.25 -3.24 -35.68
N CYS A 16 -1.61 -2.19 -36.22
CA CYS A 16 -0.19 -1.98 -36.06
C CYS A 16 0.04 -1.86 -34.55
N SER A 17 0.52 -2.95 -33.95
CA SER A 17 0.94 -2.95 -32.56
C SER A 17 2.18 -2.08 -32.48
N ILE A 18 2.00 -0.80 -32.17
CA ILE A 18 3.09 0.03 -31.71
C ILE A 18 3.51 -0.60 -30.38
N VAL A 19 4.56 -1.43 -30.44
CA VAL A 19 5.28 -1.87 -29.26
C VAL A 19 5.90 -0.60 -28.69
N PHE A 20 5.20 0.05 -27.76
CA PHE A 20 5.84 0.98 -26.85
C PHE A 20 6.95 0.18 -26.15
N GLY A 21 8.21 0.47 -26.50
CA GLY A 21 9.37 -0.14 -25.89
C GLY A 21 9.22 -0.04 -24.37
N GLN A 22 9.12 -1.20 -23.74
CA GLN A 22 8.95 -1.36 -22.30
C GLN A 22 9.93 -0.45 -21.55
N LYS A 23 9.43 0.36 -20.61
CA LYS A 23 10.23 1.26 -19.77
C LYS A 23 11.29 0.41 -19.05
N SER A 24 12.53 0.52 -19.49
CA SER A 24 13.61 -0.35 -19.02
C SER A 24 14.15 0.20 -17.70
N ASP A 25 13.77 -0.40 -16.57
CA ASP A 25 14.45 -0.21 -15.27
C ASP A 25 15.85 -0.84 -15.25
N ALA A 26 16.23 -1.46 -16.36
CA ALA A 26 17.48 -2.12 -16.55
C ALA A 26 18.60 -1.07 -16.39
N LEU A 27 19.61 -1.39 -15.58
CA LEU A 27 20.74 -0.54 -15.16
C LEU A 27 20.49 0.44 -14.01
N LYS A 28 19.25 0.65 -13.53
CA LYS A 28 19.00 1.55 -12.37
C LYS A 28 19.69 1.12 -11.07
N TRP A 29 20.20 -0.10 -11.00
CA TRP A 29 20.94 -0.60 -9.85
C TRP A 29 22.27 0.13 -9.60
N VAL A 30 22.80 0.86 -10.59
CA VAL A 30 24.03 1.67 -10.48
C VAL A 30 23.82 2.99 -9.76
N LEU A 31 22.56 3.43 -9.59
CA LEU A 31 22.23 4.72 -8.98
C LEU A 31 22.79 4.84 -7.57
N GLY A 32 23.30 6.03 -7.23
CA GLY A 32 23.89 6.33 -5.93
C GLY A 32 25.29 6.94 -6.03
N THR A 33 25.92 7.08 -4.87
CA THR A 33 27.30 7.58 -4.75
C THR A 33 28.22 6.43 -4.37
N TRP A 34 29.22 6.21 -5.19
CA TRP A 34 30.20 5.13 -5.09
C TRP A 34 31.58 5.73 -4.88
N LYS A 35 32.39 5.11 -4.03
CA LYS A 35 33.67 5.64 -3.61
C LYS A 35 34.76 4.59 -3.72
N MET A 36 35.95 5.01 -4.13
CA MET A 36 37.11 4.13 -4.20
C MET A 36 38.31 4.85 -3.60
N ASN A 37 38.88 4.26 -2.54
CA ASN A 37 40.14 4.73 -1.98
C ASN A 37 41.28 4.45 -2.97
N THR A 38 42.12 5.44 -3.20
CA THR A 38 43.38 5.32 -3.95
C THR A 38 44.54 5.67 -3.02
N GLY A 39 45.78 5.33 -3.41
CA GLY A 39 46.95 5.66 -2.59
C GLY A 39 47.15 7.15 -2.28
N ASN A 40 46.53 8.05 -3.06
CA ASN A 40 46.74 9.51 -2.98
C ASN A 40 45.45 10.33 -2.83
N GLY A 41 44.30 9.69 -2.57
CA GLY A 41 43.00 10.37 -2.47
C GLY A 41 41.80 9.45 -2.71
N LEU A 42 40.63 10.04 -2.86
CA LEU A 42 39.35 9.35 -2.98
C LEU A 42 38.72 9.62 -4.35
N ILE A 43 38.39 8.58 -5.11
CA ILE A 43 37.53 8.73 -6.30
C ILE A 43 36.07 8.60 -5.84
N VAL A 44 35.23 9.54 -6.28
CA VAL A 44 33.78 9.55 -5.99
C VAL A 44 33.03 9.60 -7.31
N GLU A 45 32.19 8.59 -7.54
CA GLU A 45 31.34 8.47 -8.73
C GLU A 45 29.87 8.54 -8.31
N ASN A 46 29.12 9.51 -8.84
CA ASN A 46 27.70 9.70 -8.53
C ASN A 46 26.84 9.46 -9.77
N TRP A 47 25.90 8.51 -9.68
CA TRP A 47 24.91 8.21 -10.73
C TRP A 47 23.51 8.68 -10.34
N LYS A 48 22.86 9.37 -11.26
CA LYS A 48 21.47 9.87 -11.14
C LYS A 48 20.68 9.64 -12.42
N ILE A 49 19.35 9.68 -12.31
CA ILE A 49 18.48 9.70 -13.49
C ILE A 49 18.52 11.12 -14.07
N LEU A 50 18.83 11.25 -15.36
CA LEU A 50 18.76 12.53 -16.08
C LEU A 50 17.39 12.70 -16.74
N ASN A 51 16.88 11.64 -17.38
CA ASN A 51 15.55 11.58 -18.00
C ASN A 51 15.13 10.11 -18.21
N ASP A 52 13.95 9.90 -18.81
CA ASP A 52 13.36 8.58 -19.06
C ASP A 52 14.23 7.62 -19.90
N SER A 53 15.30 8.09 -20.56
CA SER A 53 16.17 7.25 -21.39
C SER A 53 17.66 7.47 -21.13
N THR A 54 18.03 8.14 -20.02
CA THR A 54 19.43 8.48 -19.74
C THR A 54 19.71 8.48 -18.23
N LEU A 55 20.70 7.70 -17.81
CA LEU A 55 21.36 7.85 -16.50
C LEU A 55 22.63 8.66 -16.68
N TYR A 56 22.91 9.58 -15.78
CA TYR A 56 24.09 10.44 -15.81
C TYR A 56 24.97 10.15 -14.61
N GLY A 57 26.24 9.89 -14.87
CA GLY A 57 27.31 9.69 -13.91
C GLY A 57 28.29 10.86 -13.90
N LYS A 58 28.85 11.19 -12.74
CA LYS A 58 29.98 12.12 -12.62
C LYS A 58 31.03 11.52 -11.70
N SER A 59 32.27 11.43 -12.18
CA SER A 59 33.42 10.99 -11.39
C SER A 59 34.32 12.17 -11.04
N VAL A 60 34.68 12.27 -9.77
CA VAL A 60 35.59 13.29 -9.24
C VAL A 60 36.66 12.65 -8.38
N PHE A 61 37.86 13.22 -8.41
CA PHE A 61 38.95 12.87 -7.52
C PHE A 61 39.04 13.90 -6.40
N VAL A 62 39.05 13.44 -5.16
CA VAL A 62 39.18 14.27 -3.97
C VAL A 62 40.56 14.02 -3.36
N ARG A 63 41.43 15.02 -3.44
CA ARG A 63 42.79 14.98 -2.88
C ARG A 63 42.75 15.46 -1.42
N ASN A 64 43.21 14.63 -0.49
CA ASN A 64 43.31 14.94 0.95
C ASN A 64 42.02 15.53 1.58
N GLY A 65 40.84 15.20 1.04
CA GLY A 65 39.54 15.62 1.58
C GLY A 65 39.12 17.07 1.29
N THR A 66 39.96 17.91 0.66
CA THR A 66 39.67 19.35 0.49
C THR A 66 39.63 19.80 -0.96
N ASP A 67 40.48 19.25 -1.84
CA ASP A 67 40.55 19.65 -3.25
C ASP A 67 39.81 18.65 -4.12
N THR A 68 38.79 19.11 -4.86
CA THR A 68 38.01 18.28 -5.79
C THR A 68 38.40 18.58 -7.24
N VAL A 69 38.90 17.58 -7.95
CA VAL A 69 39.26 17.63 -9.37
C VAL A 69 38.27 16.77 -10.16
N PRO A 70 37.50 17.33 -11.10
CA PRO A 70 36.67 16.53 -12.00
C PRO A 70 37.52 15.55 -12.80
N GLN A 71 37.10 14.30 -12.91
CA GLN A 71 37.77 13.30 -13.75
C GLN A 71 37.02 13.09 -15.05
N GLU A 72 35.74 12.75 -14.96
CA GLU A 72 34.93 12.40 -16.13
C GLU A 72 33.43 12.60 -15.87
N SER A 73 32.68 12.77 -16.95
CA SER A 73 31.23 12.62 -16.98
C SER A 73 30.85 11.39 -17.79
N LEU A 74 29.88 10.65 -17.29
CA LEU A 74 29.43 9.37 -17.81
C LEU A 74 27.95 9.43 -18.16
N GLU A 75 27.53 8.72 -19.19
CA GLU A 75 26.12 8.52 -19.52
C GLU A 75 25.86 7.06 -19.84
N LEU A 76 24.77 6.51 -19.29
CA LEU A 76 24.12 5.33 -19.85
C LEU A 76 22.90 5.83 -20.61
N ALA A 77 22.93 5.77 -21.93
CA ALA A 77 21.89 6.30 -22.80
C ALA A 77 21.22 5.20 -23.60
N TYR A 78 19.90 5.11 -23.53
CA TYR A 78 19.09 4.20 -24.35
C TYR A 78 18.58 4.93 -25.59
N ARG A 79 19.02 4.51 -26.77
CA ARG A 79 18.62 5.11 -28.06
C ARG A 79 18.40 4.00 -29.09
N LYS A 80 17.31 4.09 -29.85
CA LYS A 80 16.99 3.14 -30.95
C LYS A 80 17.10 1.66 -30.53
N GLY A 81 16.66 1.32 -29.32
CA GLY A 81 16.67 -0.06 -28.82
C GLY A 81 18.00 -0.53 -28.21
N ILE A 82 19.00 0.34 -28.09
CA ILE A 82 20.36 -0.02 -27.68
C ILE A 82 20.81 0.88 -26.52
N TRP A 83 21.36 0.28 -25.47
CA TRP A 83 22.09 0.99 -24.43
C TRP A 83 23.53 1.27 -24.86
N SER A 84 24.00 2.49 -24.61
CA SER A 84 25.41 2.89 -24.79
C SER A 84 25.95 3.52 -23.52
N TYR A 85 27.16 3.14 -23.12
CA TYR A 85 27.94 3.82 -22.11
C TYR A 85 28.81 4.87 -22.79
N ILE A 86 28.71 6.13 -22.39
CA ILE A 86 29.39 7.25 -23.01
C ILE A 86 30.24 7.92 -21.94
N SER A 87 31.57 7.96 -22.11
CA SER A 87 32.47 8.69 -21.21
C SER A 87 33.01 9.95 -21.89
N THR A 88 33.19 11.00 -21.09
CA THR A 88 33.81 12.26 -21.48
C THR A 88 34.83 12.64 -20.41
N VAL A 89 36.11 12.60 -20.76
CA VAL A 89 37.22 12.92 -19.85
C VAL A 89 37.62 14.37 -20.06
N GLN A 90 37.57 15.18 -19.02
CA GLN A 90 37.89 16.60 -19.11
C GLN A 90 39.39 16.80 -19.41
N GLY A 91 39.70 17.54 -20.48
CA GLY A 91 41.08 17.84 -20.88
C GLY A 91 41.78 16.72 -21.67
N GLN A 92 41.07 15.67 -22.07
CA GLN A 92 41.57 14.62 -22.97
C GLN A 92 40.69 14.54 -24.22
N ASN A 93 41.26 14.07 -25.34
CA ASN A 93 40.55 13.85 -26.61
C ASN A 93 39.69 15.05 -27.09
N ASN A 94 40.16 16.30 -26.89
CA ASN A 94 39.40 17.53 -27.19
C ASN A 94 38.00 17.57 -26.52
N ASN A 95 37.82 16.91 -25.38
CA ASN A 95 36.53 16.70 -24.70
C ASN A 95 35.47 15.97 -25.56
N GLN A 96 35.89 15.17 -26.54
CA GLN A 96 34.96 14.36 -27.34
C GLN A 96 34.50 13.12 -26.59
N HIS A 97 33.21 12.80 -26.76
CA HIS A 97 32.56 11.64 -26.16
C HIS A 97 33.08 10.33 -26.77
N VAL A 98 33.40 9.35 -25.92
CA VAL A 98 33.72 7.99 -26.34
C VAL A 98 32.58 7.07 -25.97
N ALA A 99 31.95 6.45 -26.97
CA ALA A 99 30.81 5.56 -26.76
C ALA A 99 31.22 4.07 -26.82
N PHE A 100 30.65 3.29 -25.92
CA PHE A 100 30.76 1.83 -25.82
C PHE A 100 29.37 1.24 -25.88
N LYS A 101 29.13 0.31 -26.80
CA LYS A 101 27.82 -0.35 -26.94
C LYS A 101 27.64 -1.35 -25.80
N VAL A 102 26.52 -1.34 -25.09
CA VAL A 102 26.20 -2.40 -24.12
C VAL A 102 25.87 -3.67 -24.91
N VAL A 103 26.71 -4.70 -24.71
CA VAL A 103 26.61 -5.99 -25.40
C VAL A 103 26.04 -7.09 -24.50
N PHE A 104 26.09 -6.88 -23.18
CA PHE A 104 25.52 -7.80 -22.20
C PHE A 104 24.90 -7.01 -21.04
N GLN A 105 23.75 -7.48 -20.58
CA GLN A 105 23.12 -6.99 -19.37
C GLN A 105 22.25 -8.08 -18.74
N ARG A 106 22.47 -8.37 -17.46
CA ARG A 106 21.63 -9.29 -16.67
C ARG A 106 21.68 -8.92 -15.19
N GLY A 107 20.51 -8.81 -14.56
CA GLY A 107 20.41 -8.51 -13.13
C GLY A 107 21.18 -7.25 -12.75
N SER A 108 22.23 -7.40 -11.95
CA SER A 108 23.08 -6.31 -11.47
C SER A 108 24.45 -6.24 -12.16
N GLU A 109 24.53 -6.65 -13.44
CA GLU A 109 25.74 -6.60 -14.24
C GLU A 109 25.44 -6.05 -15.66
N PHE A 110 26.38 -5.28 -16.20
CA PHE A 110 26.44 -4.95 -17.62
C PHE A 110 27.87 -4.91 -18.15
N ILE A 111 28.02 -5.20 -19.45
CA ILE A 111 29.28 -5.13 -20.18
C ILE A 111 29.04 -4.30 -21.45
N CYS A 112 29.94 -3.36 -21.71
CA CYS A 112 29.95 -2.57 -22.93
C CYS A 112 31.31 -2.64 -23.63
N GLU A 113 31.27 -2.53 -24.96
CA GLU A 113 32.43 -2.72 -25.82
C GLU A 113 32.52 -1.64 -26.91
N ASN A 114 33.74 -1.25 -27.21
CA ASN A 114 34.16 -0.49 -28.39
C ASN A 114 35.50 -1.07 -28.86
N PRO A 115 35.47 -2.12 -29.71
CA PRO A 115 36.70 -2.78 -30.17
C PRO A 115 37.66 -1.87 -30.94
N ALA A 116 37.15 -0.78 -31.52
CA ALA A 116 37.93 0.19 -32.29
C ALA A 116 38.66 1.22 -31.40
N HIS A 117 38.33 1.30 -30.11
CA HIS A 117 39.00 2.21 -29.18
C HIS A 117 40.41 1.69 -28.80
N ASP A 118 41.34 2.60 -28.55
CA ASP A 118 42.76 2.28 -28.36
C ASP A 118 43.06 1.64 -27.01
N PHE A 119 42.48 2.16 -25.91
CA PHE A 119 42.31 1.52 -24.61
C PHE A 119 41.40 2.40 -23.72
N PRO A 120 40.38 1.86 -23.04
CA PRO A 120 39.98 0.45 -23.03
C PRO A 120 39.08 0.09 -24.21
N GLN A 121 38.94 -1.20 -24.50
CA GLN A 121 38.01 -1.70 -25.53
C GLN A 121 36.74 -2.29 -24.92
N ARG A 122 36.79 -2.66 -23.64
CA ARG A 122 35.67 -3.21 -22.89
C ARG A 122 35.60 -2.60 -21.50
N ILE A 123 34.39 -2.31 -21.05
CA ILE A 123 34.07 -1.81 -19.71
C ILE A 123 32.98 -2.71 -19.13
N ALA A 124 33.12 -3.11 -17.87
CA ALA A 124 32.15 -3.93 -17.17
C ALA A 124 31.86 -3.36 -15.80
N TYR A 125 30.59 -3.41 -15.39
CA TYR A 125 30.13 -3.03 -14.05
C TYR A 125 29.30 -4.16 -13.48
N GLN A 126 29.53 -4.48 -12.21
CA GLN A 126 28.80 -5.49 -11.46
C GLN A 126 28.56 -5.00 -10.02
N ARG A 127 27.29 -5.03 -9.58
CA ARG A 127 26.98 -4.86 -8.15
C ARG A 127 27.23 -6.17 -7.42
N ILE A 128 28.17 -6.15 -6.48
CA ILE A 128 28.56 -7.31 -5.67
C ILE A 128 27.64 -7.45 -4.45
N SER A 129 27.27 -6.33 -3.82
CA SER A 129 26.35 -6.28 -2.68
C SER A 129 25.57 -4.96 -2.66
N ALA A 130 24.73 -4.73 -1.65
CA ALA A 130 24.05 -3.45 -1.49
C ALA A 130 25.02 -2.25 -1.40
N THR A 131 26.26 -2.47 -0.95
CA THR A 131 27.25 -1.41 -0.68
C THR A 131 28.55 -1.56 -1.48
N GLN A 132 28.69 -2.58 -2.33
CA GLN A 132 29.90 -2.83 -3.11
C GLN A 132 29.60 -2.97 -4.61
N MET A 133 30.41 -2.30 -5.42
CA MET A 133 30.35 -2.36 -6.88
C MET A 133 31.75 -2.53 -7.43
N LEU A 134 31.90 -3.43 -8.39
CA LEU A 134 33.11 -3.62 -9.16
C LEU A 134 32.90 -3.03 -10.54
N ALA A 135 33.75 -2.10 -10.95
CA ALA A 135 33.91 -1.73 -12.35
C ALA A 135 35.26 -2.26 -12.85
N SER A 136 35.37 -2.54 -14.14
CA SER A 136 36.64 -2.88 -14.76
C SER A 136 36.73 -2.36 -16.18
N ILE A 137 37.95 -2.07 -16.61
CA ILE A 137 38.28 -1.75 -17.99
C ILE A 137 39.33 -2.73 -18.50
N GLU A 138 39.17 -3.23 -19.71
CA GLU A 138 40.11 -4.18 -20.33
C GLU A 138 40.26 -3.94 -21.84
N GLY A 139 41.38 -4.40 -22.38
CA GLY A 139 41.70 -4.27 -23.80
C GLY A 139 43.19 -4.29 -24.08
N LEU A 140 43.56 -4.18 -25.35
CA LEU A 140 44.95 -4.00 -25.74
C LEU A 140 45.40 -2.58 -25.42
N ARG A 141 46.60 -2.41 -24.87
CA ARG A 141 47.26 -1.11 -24.67
C ARG A 141 48.66 -1.22 -25.25
N LYS A 142 48.92 -0.51 -26.36
CA LYS A 142 50.18 -0.63 -27.13
C LYS A 142 50.54 -2.08 -27.47
N GLY A 143 49.55 -2.87 -27.91
CA GLY A 143 49.73 -4.27 -28.32
C GLY A 143 49.82 -5.30 -27.20
N ARG A 144 49.75 -4.91 -25.91
CA ARG A 144 49.71 -5.84 -24.77
C ARG A 144 48.36 -5.78 -24.09
N PHE A 145 47.78 -6.93 -23.73
CA PHE A 145 46.53 -6.96 -22.98
C PHE A 145 46.72 -6.37 -21.58
N SER A 146 45.78 -5.50 -21.18
CA SER A 146 45.74 -4.87 -19.87
C SER A 146 44.32 -4.90 -19.32
N LYS A 147 44.20 -5.12 -18.01
CA LYS A 147 42.93 -5.03 -17.28
C LYS A 147 43.15 -4.24 -15.99
N GLN A 148 42.21 -3.36 -15.67
CA GLN A 148 42.19 -2.60 -14.44
C GLN A 148 40.82 -2.72 -13.78
N ASN A 149 40.82 -3.00 -12.48
CA ASN A 149 39.62 -3.13 -11.66
C ASN A 149 39.49 -1.89 -10.76
N PHE A 150 38.25 -1.49 -10.51
CA PHE A 150 37.85 -0.37 -9.68
C PHE A 150 36.85 -0.89 -8.66
N ASN A 151 37.30 -1.00 -7.41
CA ASN A 151 36.49 -1.53 -6.31
C ASN A 151 35.83 -0.38 -5.58
N TYR A 152 34.58 -0.11 -5.91
CA TYR A 152 33.79 0.90 -5.26
C TYR A 152 33.07 0.36 -4.03
N SER A 153 33.03 1.16 -2.98
CA SER A 153 32.18 0.99 -1.81
C SER A 153 31.26 2.20 -1.64
N GLN A 154 30.13 2.00 -0.98
CA GLN A 154 29.30 3.11 -0.48
C GLN A 154 29.75 3.56 0.91
N GLU A 155 30.98 3.24 1.36
CA GLU A 155 31.45 3.59 2.70
C GLU A 155 31.29 5.09 2.96
N GLU A 156 30.58 5.40 4.04
CA GLU A 156 30.26 6.78 4.38
C GLU A 156 31.52 7.53 4.81
N ILE A 157 31.64 8.81 4.47
CA ILE A 157 32.65 9.67 5.11
C ILE A 157 32.23 9.74 6.58
N PRO A 158 33.06 9.32 7.55
CA PRO A 158 32.74 9.50 8.96
C PRO A 158 32.49 10.99 9.21
N GLY A 159 31.27 11.36 9.59
CA GLY A 159 30.88 12.76 9.87
C GLY A 159 30.07 13.49 8.78
N GLY A 160 29.74 12.85 7.66
CA GLY A 160 28.78 13.41 6.70
C GLY A 160 27.34 13.37 7.26
N ALA A 161 26.49 14.33 6.88
CA ALA A 161 25.10 14.44 7.32
C ALA A 161 24.30 13.12 7.20
N ASN A 162 24.63 12.25 6.25
CA ASN A 162 24.00 10.94 6.08
C ASN A 162 24.30 9.96 7.23
N VAL A 163 25.56 9.88 7.70
CA VAL A 163 25.94 9.02 8.86
C VAL A 163 25.20 9.50 10.11
N ALA A 164 25.19 10.82 10.33
CA ALA A 164 24.51 11.41 11.48
C ALA A 164 23.00 11.14 11.44
N ILE A 165 22.38 11.21 10.25
CA ILE A 165 20.97 10.85 10.06
C ILE A 165 20.74 9.35 10.30
N GLN A 166 21.56 8.45 9.76
CA GLN A 166 21.44 7.00 10.00
C GLN A 166 21.62 6.65 11.48
N GLN A 167 22.59 7.26 12.13
CA GLN A 167 22.83 7.09 13.56
C GLN A 167 21.67 7.66 14.40
N ALA A 168 21.11 8.81 14.00
CA ALA A 168 19.92 9.37 14.63
C ALA A 168 18.70 8.46 14.46
N ILE A 169 18.48 7.90 13.25
CA ILE A 169 17.41 6.92 12.98
C ILE A 169 17.59 5.66 13.84
N LYS A 170 18.81 5.13 13.91
CA LYS A 170 19.13 3.96 14.74
C LYS A 170 18.92 4.21 16.23
N ASN A 171 19.18 5.44 16.68
CA ASN A 171 19.01 5.87 18.07
C ASN A 171 17.60 6.39 18.37
N LEU A 172 16.65 6.33 17.42
CA LEU A 172 15.27 6.70 17.70
C LEU A 172 14.77 5.87 18.88
N PRO A 173 14.16 6.50 19.90
CA PRO A 173 13.52 5.74 20.97
C PRO A 173 12.36 4.96 20.35
N LEU A 174 12.59 3.66 20.14
CA LEU A 174 11.58 2.79 19.56
C LEU A 174 10.50 2.51 20.61
N SER A 175 9.27 2.48 20.12
CA SER A 175 8.12 1.93 20.81
C SER A 175 8.44 0.54 21.39
N PRO A 176 7.93 0.20 22.58
CA PRO A 176 8.05 -1.16 23.10
C PRO A 176 7.39 -2.16 22.13
N LYS A 177 7.82 -3.42 22.20
CA LYS A 177 7.21 -4.48 21.40
C LYS A 177 5.71 -4.56 21.71
N PRO A 178 4.82 -4.64 20.70
CA PRO A 178 3.40 -4.79 20.93
C PRO A 178 3.10 -6.00 21.83
N ALA A 179 2.34 -5.76 22.88
CA ALA A 179 1.91 -6.81 23.81
C ALA A 179 0.59 -7.42 23.34
N HIS A 180 -0.35 -6.60 22.87
CA HIS A 180 -1.69 -7.04 22.50
C HIS A 180 -1.79 -7.33 21.01
N LYS A 181 -2.75 -8.18 20.65
CA LYS A 181 -3.12 -8.43 19.26
C LYS A 181 -4.56 -8.02 19.02
N VAL A 182 -4.84 -7.48 17.84
CA VAL A 182 -6.19 -7.12 17.44
C VAL A 182 -6.48 -7.65 16.04
N LEU A 183 -7.68 -8.20 15.86
CA LEU A 183 -8.22 -8.55 14.56
C LEU A 183 -9.50 -7.75 14.36
N VAL A 184 -9.51 -6.91 13.32
CA VAL A 184 -10.73 -6.20 12.89
C VAL A 184 -11.38 -7.02 11.79
N LEU A 185 -12.56 -7.58 12.10
CA LEU A 185 -13.40 -8.29 11.15
C LEU A 185 -14.47 -7.34 10.63
N GLY A 186 -14.18 -6.74 9.48
CA GLY A 186 -15.14 -6.00 8.67
C GLY A 186 -16.23 -6.93 8.13
N SER A 187 -17.48 -6.54 8.30
CA SER A 187 -18.68 -7.27 7.87
C SER A 187 -19.53 -6.41 6.92
N MET A 188 -20.39 -7.07 6.17
CA MET A 188 -21.37 -6.46 5.26
C MET A 188 -22.70 -6.09 5.93
N HIS A 189 -22.76 -6.18 7.27
CA HIS A 189 -23.99 -6.22 8.08
C HIS A 189 -24.97 -7.32 7.64
N PHE A 190 -25.13 -8.34 8.47
CA PHE A 190 -26.06 -9.43 8.16
C PHE A 190 -27.52 -9.00 8.33
N ASP A 191 -27.76 -8.03 9.22
CA ASP A 191 -29.07 -7.45 9.44
C ASP A 191 -29.25 -6.12 8.68
N GLN A 192 -29.77 -6.21 7.45
CA GLN A 192 -30.06 -5.04 6.62
C GLN A 192 -31.38 -4.34 7.00
N SER A 193 -32.14 -4.86 7.97
CA SER A 193 -33.34 -4.20 8.47
C SER A 193 -33.01 -3.01 9.39
N SER A 194 -31.77 -2.92 9.83
CA SER A 194 -31.24 -1.80 10.60
C SER A 194 -30.58 -0.75 9.68
N ASN A 195 -30.64 0.54 10.03
CA ASN A 195 -29.97 1.66 9.33
C ASN A 195 -28.43 1.60 9.46
N ALA A 196 -27.81 0.42 9.39
CA ALA A 196 -26.39 0.22 9.55
C ALA A 196 -25.59 0.56 8.28
N SER A 197 -26.25 0.66 7.11
CA SER A 197 -25.64 1.00 5.82
C SER A 197 -26.56 1.90 5.00
N ASP A 198 -25.98 2.92 4.34
CA ASP A 198 -26.68 3.76 3.36
C ASP A 198 -26.90 3.02 2.02
N TRP A 199 -26.12 1.97 1.76
CA TRP A 199 -26.29 1.09 0.60
C TRP A 199 -27.34 0.01 0.88
N LYS A 200 -28.34 -0.10 0.00
CA LYS A 200 -29.36 -1.17 0.02
C LYS A 200 -29.02 -2.26 -0.99
N ALA A 201 -28.89 -3.50 -0.54
CA ALA A 201 -28.63 -4.61 -1.44
C ALA A 201 -29.80 -4.85 -2.40
N LYS A 202 -29.49 -5.30 -3.62
CA LYS A 202 -30.50 -5.67 -4.62
C LYS A 202 -31.22 -6.99 -4.27
N LYS A 203 -30.59 -7.85 -3.46
CA LYS A 203 -31.14 -9.13 -2.99
C LYS A 203 -30.58 -9.45 -1.60
N GLU A 204 -31.47 -9.88 -0.70
CA GLU A 204 -31.08 -10.34 0.63
C GLU A 204 -30.52 -11.78 0.56
N ILE A 205 -29.47 -12.03 1.35
CA ILE A 205 -28.97 -13.38 1.61
C ILE A 205 -29.62 -13.85 2.90
N ASP A 206 -30.28 -15.01 2.86
CA ASP A 206 -30.75 -15.66 4.07
C ASP A 206 -29.57 -16.24 4.85
N MET A 207 -29.08 -15.45 5.81
CA MET A 207 -27.98 -15.85 6.68
C MET A 207 -28.37 -16.97 7.65
N LEU A 208 -29.67 -17.25 7.85
CA LEU A 208 -30.18 -18.33 8.70
C LEU A 208 -30.41 -19.64 7.94
N SER A 209 -30.27 -19.64 6.60
CA SER A 209 -30.36 -20.86 5.79
C SER A 209 -29.35 -21.93 6.22
N PRO A 210 -29.66 -23.23 6.11
CA PRO A 210 -28.76 -24.31 6.52
C PRO A 210 -27.35 -24.20 5.93
N GLN A 211 -27.25 -23.84 4.64
CA GLN A 211 -25.97 -23.62 3.97
C GLN A 211 -25.17 -22.50 4.64
N LYS A 212 -25.79 -21.34 4.90
CA LYS A 212 -25.10 -20.21 5.54
C LYS A 212 -24.74 -20.48 6.99
N GLN A 213 -25.54 -21.28 7.70
CA GLN A 213 -25.20 -21.72 9.06
C GLN A 213 -23.97 -22.64 9.07
N GLN A 214 -23.82 -23.54 8.09
CA GLN A 214 -22.60 -24.36 7.95
C GLN A 214 -21.36 -23.52 7.59
N GLU A 215 -21.52 -22.55 6.69
CA GLU A 215 -20.46 -21.58 6.38
C GLU A 215 -20.07 -20.75 7.61
N MET A 216 -21.05 -20.38 8.45
CA MET A 216 -20.84 -19.66 9.71
C MET A 216 -20.01 -20.47 10.70
N GLU A 217 -20.29 -21.76 10.84
CA GLU A 217 -19.51 -22.65 11.71
C GLU A 217 -18.05 -22.74 11.26
N THR A 218 -17.82 -22.85 9.95
CA THR A 218 -16.46 -22.83 9.37
C THR A 218 -15.73 -21.52 9.67
N LEU A 219 -16.44 -20.38 9.58
CA LEU A 219 -15.89 -19.07 9.91
C LEU A 219 -15.56 -18.96 11.40
N VAL A 220 -16.45 -19.40 12.30
CA VAL A 220 -16.22 -19.40 13.75
C VAL A 220 -14.98 -20.22 14.10
N GLN A 221 -14.86 -21.45 13.56
CA GLN A 221 -13.68 -22.29 13.73
C GLN A 221 -12.39 -21.62 13.23
N THR A 222 -12.46 -20.84 12.16
CA THR A 222 -11.32 -20.07 11.66
C THR A 222 -10.93 -18.98 12.66
N LEU A 223 -11.91 -18.26 13.21
CA LEU A 223 -11.68 -17.19 14.18
C LEU A 223 -11.22 -17.71 15.55
N GLU A 224 -11.56 -18.94 15.93
CA GLU A 224 -11.04 -19.61 17.15
C GLU A 224 -9.51 -19.72 17.14
N LYS A 225 -8.90 -19.89 15.96
CA LYS A 225 -7.43 -19.92 15.83
C LYS A 225 -6.77 -18.62 16.28
N PHE A 226 -7.49 -17.49 16.18
CA PHE A 226 -7.01 -16.23 16.73
C PHE A 226 -7.00 -16.22 18.25
N LYS A 227 -7.68 -17.15 18.93
CA LYS A 227 -7.78 -17.25 20.40
C LYS A 227 -8.16 -15.90 21.04
N PRO A 228 -9.27 -15.27 20.62
CA PRO A 228 -9.65 -13.99 21.18
C PRO A 228 -9.91 -14.11 22.67
N THR A 229 -9.31 -13.25 23.47
CA THR A 229 -9.60 -13.09 24.90
C THR A 229 -10.80 -12.19 25.12
N LYS A 230 -11.10 -11.30 24.17
CA LYS A 230 -12.31 -10.47 24.15
C LYS A 230 -12.90 -10.39 22.76
N ILE A 231 -14.22 -10.36 22.70
CA ILE A 231 -15.00 -10.24 21.46
C ILE A 231 -15.86 -8.99 21.57
N CYS A 232 -15.58 -8.02 20.70
CA CYS A 232 -16.22 -6.72 20.67
C CYS A 232 -17.24 -6.65 19.53
N ILE A 233 -18.38 -6.00 19.77
CA ILE A 233 -19.49 -5.89 18.82
C ILE A 233 -19.90 -4.42 18.62
N GLU A 234 -20.42 -4.12 17.42
CA GLU A 234 -20.91 -2.81 17.00
C GLU A 234 -22.24 -2.41 17.68
N TRP A 235 -22.19 -2.24 19.00
CA TRP A 235 -23.27 -1.64 19.79
C TRP A 235 -22.67 -0.68 20.81
N PRO A 236 -23.37 0.40 21.18
CA PRO A 236 -22.83 1.38 22.11
C PRO A 236 -22.71 0.80 23.53
N PRO A 237 -21.71 1.21 24.33
CA PRO A 237 -21.48 0.68 25.68
C PRO A 237 -22.68 0.72 26.63
N ASN A 238 -23.62 1.65 26.46
CA ASN A 238 -24.86 1.69 27.25
C ASN A 238 -25.82 0.52 26.97
N GLN A 239 -25.60 -0.24 25.89
CA GLN A 239 -26.36 -1.46 25.55
C GLN A 239 -25.68 -2.75 26.05
N ASP A 240 -24.53 -2.67 26.71
CA ASP A 240 -23.74 -3.83 27.13
C ASP A 240 -24.55 -4.81 28.01
N SER A 241 -25.32 -4.28 28.98
CA SER A 241 -26.20 -5.09 29.83
C SER A 241 -27.25 -5.87 29.03
N LEU A 242 -27.85 -5.25 28.01
CA LEU A 242 -28.87 -5.89 27.18
C LEU A 242 -28.26 -7.03 26.34
N PHE A 243 -27.11 -6.78 25.70
CA PHE A 243 -26.46 -7.77 24.85
C PHE A 243 -25.89 -8.93 25.67
N ASN A 244 -25.34 -8.67 26.85
CA ASN A 244 -24.86 -9.73 27.73
C ASN A 244 -25.99 -10.54 28.36
N LYS A 245 -27.16 -9.94 28.62
CA LYS A 245 -28.37 -10.73 28.95
C LYS A 245 -28.73 -11.69 27.80
N ARG A 246 -28.82 -11.19 26.57
CA ARG A 246 -29.14 -12.02 25.38
C ARG A 246 -28.10 -13.12 25.16
N TYR A 247 -26.82 -12.82 25.36
CA TYR A 247 -25.74 -13.78 25.24
C TYR A 247 -25.86 -14.90 26.30
N ASN A 248 -26.17 -14.56 27.55
CA ASN A 248 -26.41 -15.55 28.60
C ASN A 248 -27.63 -16.43 28.29
N ASP A 249 -28.74 -15.82 27.84
CA ASP A 249 -29.94 -16.58 27.43
C ASP A 249 -29.61 -17.53 26.25
N TYR A 250 -28.78 -17.11 25.28
CA TYR A 250 -28.29 -17.96 24.19
C TYR A 250 -27.40 -19.11 24.68
N ARG A 251 -26.48 -18.81 25.60
CA ARG A 251 -25.57 -19.81 26.18
C ARG A 251 -26.36 -20.91 26.88
N GLU A 252 -27.43 -20.55 27.57
CA GLU A 252 -28.35 -21.44 28.28
C GLU A 252 -29.40 -22.13 27.39
N GLY A 253 -29.41 -21.84 26.07
CA GLY A 253 -30.39 -22.41 25.14
C GLY A 253 -31.80 -21.82 25.23
N LYS A 254 -31.97 -20.72 25.98
CA LYS A 254 -33.25 -20.00 26.16
C LYS A 254 -33.52 -18.98 25.05
N TRP A 255 -32.56 -18.74 24.16
CA TRP A 255 -32.68 -17.76 23.09
C TRP A 255 -32.04 -18.24 21.79
N ALA A 256 -32.75 -18.09 20.68
CA ALA A 256 -32.27 -18.40 19.35
C ALA A 256 -31.55 -17.20 18.72
N LEU A 257 -30.44 -17.45 18.03
CA LEU A 257 -29.67 -16.40 17.36
C LEU A 257 -30.50 -15.70 16.27
N LYS A 258 -30.46 -14.37 16.27
CA LYS A 258 -31.01 -13.55 15.19
C LYS A 258 -29.95 -13.32 14.10
N VAL A 259 -30.38 -12.74 12.98
CA VAL A 259 -29.59 -12.60 11.74
C VAL A 259 -28.28 -11.81 11.89
N GLY A 260 -28.22 -10.80 12.77
CA GLY A 260 -27.06 -9.90 12.89
C GLY A 260 -25.71 -10.59 13.16
N GLU A 261 -24.63 -10.04 12.60
CA GLU A 261 -23.27 -10.58 12.65
C GLU A 261 -22.71 -10.70 14.06
N TYR A 262 -23.08 -9.79 14.97
CA TYR A 262 -22.71 -9.85 16.37
C TYR A 262 -23.35 -11.05 17.09
N TYR A 263 -24.49 -11.55 16.62
CA TYR A 263 -25.07 -12.81 17.07
C TYR A 263 -24.45 -14.00 16.35
N GLN A 264 -24.47 -13.99 15.02
CA GLN A 264 -24.05 -15.14 14.21
C GLN A 264 -22.56 -15.45 14.35
N ILE A 265 -21.72 -14.44 14.51
CA ILE A 265 -20.27 -14.61 14.71
C ILE A 265 -19.94 -14.44 16.19
N GLY A 266 -20.30 -13.27 16.76
CA GLY A 266 -19.85 -12.87 18.10
C GLY A 266 -20.32 -13.83 19.19
N PHE A 267 -21.63 -14.13 19.26
CA PHE A 267 -22.15 -15.01 20.31
C PHE A 267 -21.73 -16.46 20.12
N ARG A 268 -21.71 -16.96 18.88
CA ARG A 268 -21.24 -18.32 18.57
C ARG A 268 -19.81 -18.52 19.04
N LEU A 269 -18.91 -17.63 18.62
CA LEU A 269 -17.50 -17.70 18.99
C LEU A 269 -17.29 -17.52 20.49
N ALA A 270 -17.99 -16.58 21.12
CA ALA A 270 -17.93 -16.39 22.57
C ALA A 270 -18.33 -17.66 23.33
N LYS A 271 -19.39 -18.35 22.88
CA LYS A 271 -19.88 -19.59 23.49
C LYS A 271 -18.87 -20.73 23.35
N VAL A 272 -18.32 -20.94 22.16
CA VAL A 272 -17.33 -22.01 21.92
C VAL A 272 -16.04 -21.76 22.69
N MET A 273 -15.62 -20.49 22.81
CA MET A 273 -14.45 -20.09 23.58
C MET A 273 -14.68 -20.05 25.11
N GLY A 274 -15.90 -20.30 25.59
CA GLY A 274 -16.24 -20.27 27.00
C GLY A 274 -16.25 -18.87 27.63
N HIS A 275 -16.38 -17.81 26.83
CA HIS A 275 -16.40 -16.44 27.33
C HIS A 275 -17.65 -16.17 28.17
N SER A 276 -17.48 -15.41 29.25
CA SER A 276 -18.59 -15.02 30.13
C SER A 276 -19.44 -13.88 29.56
N LYS A 277 -18.90 -13.10 28.63
CA LYS A 277 -19.55 -11.92 28.04
C LYS A 277 -18.95 -11.52 26.69
N VAL A 278 -19.66 -10.66 25.99
CA VAL A 278 -19.19 -9.86 24.84
C VAL A 278 -19.11 -8.38 25.23
N TYR A 279 -18.48 -7.54 24.41
CA TYR A 279 -18.23 -6.14 24.73
C TYR A 279 -18.80 -5.18 23.68
N CYS A 280 -19.68 -4.28 24.10
CA CYS A 280 -20.22 -3.22 23.24
C CYS A 280 -19.24 -2.03 23.16
N ILE A 281 -18.83 -1.63 21.94
CA ILE A 281 -17.75 -0.65 21.72
C ILE A 281 -18.10 0.56 20.81
N ASP A 282 -19.28 0.60 20.20
CA ASP A 282 -19.65 1.68 19.25
C ASP A 282 -19.71 3.05 19.93
N ASN A 283 -19.50 4.10 19.15
CA ASN A 283 -19.75 5.47 19.54
C ASN A 283 -20.34 6.24 18.37
N LYS A 284 -21.45 6.94 18.56
CA LYS A 284 -22.03 7.84 17.55
C LYS A 284 -21.82 9.28 18.03
N PRO A 285 -20.74 9.96 17.59
CA PRO A 285 -20.53 11.36 17.95
C PRO A 285 -21.67 12.24 17.43
N LYS A 286 -21.82 13.42 18.03
CA LYS A 286 -22.72 14.44 17.46
C LYS A 286 -22.23 14.82 16.07
N GLN A 287 -23.15 15.21 15.20
CA GLN A 287 -22.81 15.77 13.89
C GLN A 287 -21.97 17.05 14.06
N PRO A 288 -21.04 17.34 13.13
CA PRO A 288 -20.31 18.61 13.10
C PRO A 288 -21.25 19.81 13.01
N GLU A 289 -20.84 20.93 13.62
CA GLU A 289 -21.59 22.18 13.60
C GLU A 289 -21.86 22.67 12.18
N SER A 290 -20.89 22.52 11.27
CA SER A 290 -21.00 22.88 9.85
C SER A 290 -22.09 22.12 9.09
N LEU A 291 -22.65 21.05 9.66
CA LEU A 291 -23.78 20.30 9.11
C LEU A 291 -25.11 20.60 9.79
N LEU A 292 -25.12 21.23 10.97
CA LEU A 292 -26.35 21.39 11.77
C LEU A 292 -27.34 22.36 11.12
N GLU A 293 -26.85 23.36 10.39
CA GLU A 293 -27.68 24.36 9.69
C GLU A 293 -28.01 23.95 8.25
N ILE A 294 -27.53 22.79 7.79
CA ILE A 294 -27.83 22.29 6.44
C ILE A 294 -29.12 21.48 6.49
N GLU A 295 -30.24 22.12 6.16
CA GLU A 295 -31.55 21.47 6.09
C GLU A 295 -31.68 20.52 4.89
N ASP A 296 -31.07 20.90 3.76
CA ASP A 296 -31.16 20.18 2.49
C ASP A 296 -29.76 20.07 1.87
N TRP A 297 -29.21 18.86 1.91
CA TRP A 297 -27.84 18.58 1.47
C TRP A 297 -27.66 18.85 -0.03
N ASP A 298 -28.61 18.42 -0.87
CA ASP A 298 -28.52 18.54 -2.32
C ASP A 298 -28.57 20.02 -2.74
N LYS A 299 -29.48 20.80 -2.13
CA LYS A 299 -29.53 22.26 -2.35
C LYS A 299 -28.26 22.95 -1.84
N TYR A 300 -27.76 22.53 -0.68
CA TYR A 300 -26.52 23.07 -0.14
C TYR A 300 -25.36 22.81 -1.11
N VAL A 301 -25.19 21.58 -1.62
CA VAL A 301 -24.12 21.23 -2.55
C VAL A 301 -24.22 22.03 -3.85
N ALA A 302 -25.43 22.20 -4.38
CA ALA A 302 -25.66 23.01 -5.58
C ALA A 302 -25.23 24.48 -5.39
N ASN A 303 -25.42 25.04 -4.20
CA ASN A 303 -25.15 26.46 -3.90
C ASN A 303 -23.73 26.74 -3.35
N ALA A 304 -23.20 25.81 -2.56
CA ALA A 304 -21.91 25.94 -1.86
C ALA A 304 -20.71 25.64 -2.77
N GLY A 305 -20.94 25.03 -3.93
CA GLY A 305 -19.91 24.53 -4.82
C GLY A 305 -19.43 23.13 -4.42
N GLY A 306 -18.86 22.42 -5.38
CA GLY A 306 -18.42 21.02 -5.21
C GLY A 306 -19.39 19.97 -5.78
N GLY A 307 -20.46 20.37 -6.47
CA GLY A 307 -21.40 19.44 -7.11
C GLY A 307 -20.73 18.42 -8.04
N ALA A 308 -19.89 18.86 -8.97
CA ALA A 308 -19.16 17.96 -9.87
C ALA A 308 -18.22 16.99 -9.13
N GLU A 309 -17.66 17.41 -7.99
CA GLU A 309 -16.81 16.58 -7.14
C GLU A 309 -17.66 15.58 -6.33
N LEU A 310 -18.81 15.99 -5.81
CA LEU A 310 -19.76 15.08 -5.15
C LEU A 310 -20.31 14.05 -6.14
N GLU A 311 -20.73 14.46 -7.34
CA GLU A 311 -21.18 13.53 -8.40
C GLU A 311 -20.09 12.52 -8.76
N ARG A 312 -18.81 12.95 -8.75
CA ARG A 312 -17.68 12.05 -8.96
C ARG A 312 -17.54 11.04 -7.82
N TYR A 313 -17.67 11.49 -6.57
CA TYR A 313 -17.70 10.61 -5.40
C TYR A 313 -18.83 9.60 -5.50
N GLU A 314 -20.06 10.06 -5.72
CA GLU A 314 -21.27 9.24 -5.78
C GLU A 314 -21.15 8.17 -6.85
N ARG A 315 -20.73 8.54 -8.07
CA ARG A 315 -20.52 7.58 -9.17
C ARG A 315 -19.49 6.51 -8.82
N LEU A 316 -18.34 6.89 -8.24
CA LEU A 316 -17.27 5.95 -7.90
C LEU A 316 -17.68 5.06 -6.71
N ASN A 317 -18.32 5.63 -5.71
CA ASN A 317 -18.83 4.91 -4.55
C ASN A 317 -19.94 3.93 -4.96
N GLU A 318 -20.84 4.32 -5.86
CA GLU A 318 -21.87 3.44 -6.41
C GLU A 318 -21.23 2.27 -7.17
N GLN A 319 -20.32 2.54 -8.11
CA GLN A 319 -19.62 1.50 -8.87
C GLN A 319 -18.91 0.49 -7.95
N PHE A 320 -18.22 1.01 -6.92
CA PHE A 320 -17.52 0.19 -5.95
C PHE A 320 -18.48 -0.67 -5.11
N ASN A 321 -19.53 -0.08 -4.55
CA ASN A 321 -20.52 -0.82 -3.75
C ASN A 321 -21.28 -1.85 -4.60
N GLN A 322 -21.61 -1.53 -5.86
CA GLN A 322 -22.20 -2.49 -6.79
C GLN A 322 -21.28 -3.69 -7.03
N TYR A 323 -19.98 -3.46 -7.23
CA TYR A 323 -19.01 -4.53 -7.43
C TYR A 323 -18.88 -5.41 -6.18
N ILE A 324 -18.70 -4.82 -5.00
CA ILE A 324 -18.63 -5.55 -3.73
C ILE A 324 -19.92 -6.33 -3.45
N ASP A 325 -21.09 -5.73 -3.67
CA ASP A 325 -22.38 -6.41 -3.48
C ASP A 325 -22.55 -7.58 -4.46
N SER A 326 -22.00 -7.51 -5.68
CA SER A 326 -22.12 -8.59 -6.65
C SER A 326 -21.37 -9.86 -6.22
N LEU A 327 -20.24 -9.72 -5.54
CA LEU A 327 -19.37 -10.83 -5.18
C LEU A 327 -19.93 -11.69 -4.05
N LYS A 328 -20.81 -11.16 -3.20
CA LYS A 328 -21.40 -11.90 -2.09
C LYS A 328 -22.27 -13.08 -2.52
N TYR A 329 -22.75 -13.07 -3.76
CA TYR A 329 -23.54 -14.16 -4.35
C TYR A 329 -22.69 -15.17 -5.10
N GLN A 330 -21.42 -14.85 -5.37
CA GLN A 330 -20.50 -15.67 -6.16
C GLN A 330 -19.48 -16.39 -5.27
N LEU A 331 -19.16 -15.81 -4.11
CA LEU A 331 -18.17 -16.33 -3.16
C LEU A 331 -18.84 -17.02 -1.97
N SER A 332 -18.12 -17.95 -1.36
CA SER A 332 -18.47 -18.45 -0.03
C SER A 332 -18.40 -17.30 1.00
N LEU A 333 -19.13 -17.38 2.12
CA LEU A 333 -19.08 -16.35 3.17
C LEU A 333 -17.64 -16.08 3.64
N LYS A 334 -16.85 -17.15 3.81
CA LYS A 334 -15.44 -17.05 4.21
C LYS A 334 -14.63 -16.27 3.18
N ASP A 335 -14.73 -16.63 1.90
CA ASP A 335 -13.94 -15.99 0.84
C ASP A 335 -14.39 -14.55 0.59
N TYR A 336 -15.68 -14.28 0.73
CA TYR A 336 -16.21 -12.93 0.69
C TYR A 336 -15.68 -12.06 1.84
N LEU A 337 -15.68 -12.58 3.07
CA LEU A 337 -15.11 -11.88 4.22
C LEU A 337 -13.60 -11.64 4.06
N LEU A 338 -12.85 -12.59 3.51
CA LEU A 338 -11.44 -12.38 3.18
C LEU A 338 -11.24 -11.26 2.15
N PHE A 339 -12.07 -11.24 1.11
CA PHE A 339 -12.03 -10.23 0.08
C PHE A 339 -12.30 -8.83 0.66
N ILE A 340 -13.40 -8.64 1.40
CA ILE A 340 -13.74 -7.31 1.93
C ILE A 340 -12.79 -6.83 3.04
N ASN A 341 -12.09 -7.75 3.71
CA ASN A 341 -11.05 -7.43 4.70
C ASN A 341 -9.63 -7.33 4.10
N SER A 342 -9.49 -7.45 2.78
CA SER A 342 -8.19 -7.31 2.11
C SER A 342 -7.68 -5.87 2.13
N ASP A 343 -6.35 -5.72 2.09
CA ASP A 343 -5.71 -4.40 2.02
C ASP A 343 -6.13 -3.62 0.76
N ALA A 344 -6.44 -4.33 -0.33
CA ALA A 344 -6.93 -3.72 -1.57
C ALA A 344 -8.29 -3.04 -1.37
N VAL A 345 -9.25 -3.74 -0.76
CA VAL A 345 -10.60 -3.18 -0.49
C VAL A 345 -10.53 -2.06 0.54
N LYS A 346 -9.77 -2.22 1.62
CA LYS A 346 -9.56 -1.17 2.64
C LYS A 346 -8.94 0.10 2.05
N LYS A 347 -7.95 -0.07 1.16
CA LYS A 347 -7.32 1.06 0.46
C LYS A 347 -8.32 1.80 -0.41
N GLU A 348 -9.22 1.09 -1.09
CA GLU A 348 -10.22 1.74 -1.93
C GLU A 348 -11.29 2.47 -1.11
N TYR A 349 -11.78 1.87 -0.02
CA TYR A 349 -12.62 2.60 0.96
C TYR A 349 -11.93 3.89 1.41
N LYS A 350 -10.66 3.82 1.84
CA LYS A 350 -9.90 5.01 2.24
C LYS A 350 -9.85 6.05 1.12
N ARG A 351 -9.67 5.66 -0.15
CA ARG A 351 -9.61 6.60 -1.27
C ARG A 351 -10.96 7.26 -1.56
N LEU A 352 -12.06 6.51 -1.49
CA LEU A 352 -13.40 7.04 -1.73
C LEU A 352 -13.75 8.17 -0.76
N TRP A 353 -13.44 8.02 0.54
CA TRP A 353 -13.69 9.06 1.55
C TRP A 353 -12.95 10.38 1.28
N PHE A 354 -11.82 10.34 0.58
CA PHE A 354 -11.05 11.53 0.18
C PHE A 354 -11.27 11.92 -1.29
N THR A 355 -12.22 11.26 -1.97
CA THR A 355 -12.62 11.61 -3.33
C THR A 355 -13.89 12.44 -3.25
N GLY A 356 -13.90 13.63 -3.85
CA GLY A 356 -15.13 14.39 -4.07
C GLY A 356 -15.79 15.00 -2.83
N LEU A 357 -16.44 14.16 -2.01
CA LEU A 357 -17.22 14.52 -0.82
C LEU A 357 -16.45 15.46 0.13
N VAL A 358 -15.18 15.16 0.40
CA VAL A 358 -14.32 15.95 1.30
C VAL A 358 -14.18 17.43 0.88
N HIS A 359 -14.43 17.76 -0.40
CA HIS A 359 -14.31 19.12 -0.94
C HIS A 359 -15.63 19.92 -0.90
N VAL A 360 -16.75 19.29 -0.53
CA VAL A 360 -18.05 19.97 -0.43
C VAL A 360 -17.96 21.10 0.60
N GLY A 361 -18.27 22.32 0.18
CA GLY A 361 -18.18 23.51 1.04
C GLY A 361 -16.78 24.05 1.30
N ASN A 362 -15.76 23.63 0.53
CA ASN A 362 -14.37 24.10 0.67
C ASN A 362 -14.28 25.64 0.67
N GLN A 363 -13.50 26.20 1.61
CA GLN A 363 -13.34 27.65 1.85
C GLN A 363 -14.63 28.41 2.19
N ARG A 364 -15.75 27.71 2.43
CA ARG A 364 -17.01 28.29 2.89
C ARG A 364 -17.39 27.76 4.26
N THR A 365 -17.90 26.54 4.33
CA THR A 365 -18.32 25.92 5.60
C THR A 365 -17.51 24.68 5.95
N TYR A 366 -16.72 24.13 5.01
CA TYR A 366 -15.97 22.88 5.18
C TYR A 366 -16.83 21.66 5.53
N ALA A 367 -18.14 21.67 5.22
CA ALA A 367 -19.09 20.61 5.54
C ALA A 367 -18.60 19.20 5.17
N GLY A 368 -18.07 19.01 3.97
CA GLY A 368 -17.55 17.70 3.52
C GLY A 368 -16.28 17.25 4.26
N ALA A 369 -15.38 18.19 4.56
CA ALA A 369 -14.16 17.93 5.31
C ALA A 369 -14.48 17.59 6.77
N ASP A 370 -15.43 18.31 7.38
CA ASP A 370 -15.89 18.07 8.74
C ASP A 370 -16.66 16.76 8.87
N LEU A 371 -17.48 16.40 7.89
CA LEU A 371 -18.14 15.09 7.83
C LEU A 371 -17.09 13.97 7.78
N THR A 372 -16.06 14.13 6.94
CA THR A 372 -14.93 13.19 6.87
C THR A 372 -14.19 13.12 8.21
N GLY A 373 -13.94 14.27 8.85
CA GLY A 373 -13.32 14.34 10.19
C GLY A 373 -14.17 13.68 11.27
N ASN A 374 -15.49 13.82 11.20
CA ASN A 374 -16.42 13.15 12.12
C ASN A 374 -16.34 11.62 12.01
N TRP A 375 -16.13 11.10 10.79
CA TRP A 375 -15.91 9.67 10.58
C TRP A 375 -14.64 9.16 11.29
N TYR A 376 -13.54 9.92 11.24
CA TYR A 376 -12.35 9.64 12.03
C TYR A 376 -12.59 9.79 13.54
N GLN A 377 -13.38 10.78 13.96
CA GLN A 377 -13.74 10.99 15.37
C GLN A 377 -14.50 9.78 15.93
N ARG A 378 -15.51 9.27 15.21
CA ARG A 378 -16.26 8.05 15.58
C ARG A 378 -15.30 6.88 15.79
N ASN A 379 -14.47 6.58 14.80
CA ASN A 379 -13.52 5.46 14.84
C ASN A 379 -12.44 5.60 15.92
N THR A 380 -11.96 6.81 16.18
CA THR A 380 -11.00 7.07 17.27
C THR A 380 -11.63 6.85 18.65
N ARG A 381 -12.91 7.19 18.82
CA ARG A 381 -13.64 6.89 20.06
C ARG A 381 -13.90 5.39 20.23
N ILE A 382 -14.20 4.68 19.15
CA ILE A 382 -14.30 3.22 19.15
C ILE A 382 -12.97 2.59 19.55
N PHE A 383 -11.85 3.02 18.95
CA PHE A 383 -10.50 2.62 19.36
C PHE A 383 -10.25 2.87 20.85
N SER A 384 -10.61 4.07 21.37
CA SER A 384 -10.48 4.40 22.79
C SER A 384 -11.28 3.46 23.70
N ASN A 385 -12.50 3.07 23.29
CA ASN A 385 -13.31 2.11 24.03
C ASN A 385 -12.62 0.74 24.08
N VAL A 386 -12.12 0.25 22.95
CA VAL A 386 -11.42 -1.04 22.87
C VAL A 386 -10.13 -1.03 23.68
N LYS A 387 -9.32 0.02 23.56
CA LYS A 387 -8.07 0.15 24.32
C LYS A 387 -8.30 0.08 25.82
N LYS A 388 -9.39 0.67 26.33
CA LYS A 388 -9.78 0.60 27.74
C LYS A 388 -10.08 -0.83 28.22
N LEU A 389 -10.41 -1.76 27.31
CA LEU A 389 -10.64 -3.16 27.65
C LEU A 389 -9.33 -3.93 27.89
N CYS A 390 -8.18 -3.43 27.43
CA CYS A 390 -6.91 -4.14 27.54
C CYS A 390 -6.31 -3.93 28.94
N SER A 391 -6.83 -4.65 29.94
CA SER A 391 -6.36 -4.61 31.33
C SER A 391 -5.28 -5.64 31.65
N GLU A 392 -5.25 -6.77 30.92
CA GLU A 392 -4.30 -7.86 31.12
C GLU A 392 -3.17 -7.82 30.09
N SER A 393 -2.04 -8.48 30.41
CA SER A 393 -0.97 -8.67 29.43
C SER A 393 -1.41 -9.56 28.26
N GLU A 394 -0.94 -9.26 27.06
CA GLU A 394 -1.11 -10.11 25.87
C GLU A 394 -2.54 -10.37 25.39
N GLU A 395 -3.48 -9.47 25.72
CA GLU A 395 -4.86 -9.50 25.22
C GLU A 395 -4.97 -9.65 23.69
N ARG A 396 -5.96 -10.42 23.25
CA ARG A 396 -6.26 -10.75 21.85
C ARG A 396 -7.68 -10.33 21.54
N ILE A 397 -7.85 -9.16 20.94
CA ILE A 397 -9.15 -8.53 20.76
C ILE A 397 -9.68 -8.82 19.36
N LEU A 398 -10.84 -9.49 19.28
CA LEU A 398 -11.61 -9.57 18.03
C LEU A 398 -12.64 -8.44 18.01
N ILE A 399 -12.66 -7.65 16.93
CA ILE A 399 -13.64 -6.58 16.72
C ILE A 399 -14.51 -6.98 15.53
N ILE A 400 -15.82 -7.13 15.73
CA ILE A 400 -16.80 -7.42 14.68
C ILE A 400 -17.56 -6.13 14.39
N TYR A 401 -17.38 -5.61 13.17
CA TYR A 401 -17.84 -4.26 12.81
C TYR A 401 -18.14 -4.15 11.32
N GLY A 402 -18.90 -3.15 10.89
CA GLY A 402 -19.08 -2.80 9.48
C GLY A 402 -17.74 -2.58 8.76
N ASN A 403 -17.61 -3.10 7.53
CA ASN A 403 -16.34 -3.13 6.79
C ASN A 403 -15.75 -1.72 6.50
N SER A 404 -16.60 -0.71 6.40
CA SER A 404 -16.22 0.68 6.14
C SER A 404 -15.43 1.31 7.29
N HIS A 405 -15.51 0.73 8.50
CA HIS A 405 -14.74 1.14 9.67
C HIS A 405 -13.33 0.54 9.70
N ALA A 406 -13.13 -0.59 9.03
CA ALA A 406 -11.95 -1.42 9.23
C ALA A 406 -10.64 -0.69 8.89
N PHE A 407 -10.62 0.16 7.86
CA PHE A 407 -9.41 0.87 7.47
C PHE A 407 -8.94 1.88 8.53
N ILE A 408 -9.85 2.65 9.15
CA ILE A 408 -9.48 3.63 10.19
C ILE A 408 -9.12 2.90 11.49
N LEU A 409 -9.89 1.88 11.87
CA LEU A 409 -9.61 1.12 13.08
C LEU A 409 -8.24 0.43 12.98
N GLU A 410 -7.93 -0.26 11.89
CA GLU A 410 -6.61 -0.88 11.71
C GLU A 410 -5.49 0.16 11.66
N GLU A 411 -5.68 1.31 11.02
CA GLU A 411 -4.68 2.39 11.02
C GLU A 411 -4.44 2.93 12.44
N ALA A 412 -5.49 3.12 13.24
CA ALA A 412 -5.37 3.53 14.63
C ALA A 412 -4.62 2.48 15.48
N PHE A 413 -4.95 1.20 15.33
CA PHE A 413 -4.26 0.13 16.05
C PHE A 413 -2.81 -0.06 15.60
N ARG A 414 -2.50 0.04 14.30
CA ARG A 414 -1.11 0.00 13.80
C ARG A 414 -0.28 1.19 14.30
N SER A 415 -0.92 2.32 14.56
CA SER A 415 -0.28 3.53 15.08
C SER A 415 -0.09 3.47 16.60
N ALA A 416 -0.80 2.58 17.29
CA ALA A 416 -0.68 2.37 18.73
C ALA A 416 0.40 1.32 19.03
N GLN A 417 1.39 1.72 19.84
CA GLN A 417 2.61 0.95 20.11
C GLN A 417 2.35 -0.42 20.74
N GLU A 418 1.31 -0.51 21.56
CA GLU A 418 0.97 -1.71 22.32
C GLU A 418 0.21 -2.79 21.51
N PHE A 419 -0.16 -2.53 20.25
CA PHE A 419 -0.98 -3.45 19.43
C PHE A 419 -0.29 -3.97 18.16
N GLU A 420 -0.45 -5.26 17.91
CA GLU A 420 -0.19 -5.91 16.63
C GLU A 420 -1.53 -6.16 15.91
N VAL A 421 -1.72 -5.58 14.73
CA VAL A 421 -2.88 -5.89 13.89
C VAL A 421 -2.65 -7.20 13.14
N VAL A 422 -3.48 -8.19 13.45
CA VAL A 422 -3.45 -9.53 12.84
C VAL A 422 -4.47 -9.58 11.70
N PRO A 423 -4.04 -9.75 10.44
CA PRO A 423 -4.96 -9.81 9.31
C PRO A 423 -5.75 -11.13 9.31
N LEU A 424 -7.03 -11.07 8.93
CA LEU A 424 -7.90 -12.26 8.84
C LEU A 424 -7.28 -13.40 8.00
N SER A 425 -6.61 -13.03 6.90
CA SER A 425 -5.94 -13.98 6.00
C SER A 425 -4.84 -14.81 6.67
N SER A 426 -4.26 -14.34 7.78
CA SER A 426 -3.25 -15.09 8.52
C SER A 426 -3.81 -16.31 9.25
N LEU A 427 -5.12 -16.36 9.53
CA LEU A 427 -5.76 -17.49 10.23
C LEU A 427 -6.05 -18.69 9.32
N LEU A 428 -5.85 -18.53 8.01
CA LEU A 428 -6.08 -19.56 7.00
C LEU A 428 -4.82 -20.35 6.63
N LYS A 429 -3.67 -19.97 7.20
CA LYS A 429 -2.39 -20.66 7.02
C LYS A 429 -2.30 -21.90 7.90
#